data_AF-A0A2G8E7F5-F1
#
_entry.id   AF-A0A2G8E7F5-F1
#
_cell.length_a   1.000
_cell.length_b   1.000
_cell.length_c   1.000
_cell.angle_alpha   90.00
_cell.angle_beta   90.00
_cell.angle_gamma   90.00
#
_symmetry.space_group_name_H-M   'P 1'
#
loop_
_entity.id
_entity.type
_entity.pdbx_description
1 polymer ?
#
loop_
_entity_poly.entity_id
_entity_poly.type
_entity_poly.pdbx_seq_one_letter_code
_entity_poly.pdbx_strand_id
1 'polypeptide(L)'
;MRFCWLLVILGCSGCSHMANDNWTGKDKAEHFIASGLLSAAGSEYSQHQHMSNSRSASFGLLFSLSLGAAKEAYDSRPSGSGWSWKDFSWDVAGAATGYTLWRLSQ
;
A
#
# COMPACT_ATOMS: atom_id res chain seq x y z
N MET A 1 -2.01 20.80 15.99
CA MET A 1 -1.92 20.15 14.66
C MET A 1 -0.49 19.95 14.17
N ARG A 2 0.40 20.97 14.19
CA ARG A 2 1.82 20.83 13.75
C ARG A 2 2.66 19.88 14.62
N PHE A 3 2.35 19.83 15.93
CA PHE A 3 3.04 18.97 16.90
C PHE A 3 2.77 17.46 16.68
N CYS A 4 1.57 17.08 16.22
CA CYS A 4 1.24 15.68 15.94
C CYS A 4 2.03 15.14 14.73
N TRP A 5 2.22 15.97 13.69
CA TRP A 5 3.05 15.62 12.54
C TRP A 5 4.52 15.42 12.91
N LEU A 6 5.05 16.29 13.78
CA LEU A 6 6.41 16.13 14.31
C LEU A 6 6.56 14.88 15.17
N LEU A 7 5.55 14.54 15.99
CA LEU A 7 5.53 13.31 16.79
C LEU A 7 5.46 12.03 15.94
N VAL A 8 4.73 12.07 14.82
CA VAL A 8 4.70 10.95 13.85
C VAL A 8 6.06 10.79 13.16
N ILE A 9 6.68 11.90 12.71
CA ILE A 9 8.00 11.87 12.05
C ILE A 9 9.10 11.42 13.04
N LEU A 10 9.09 11.91 14.28
CA LEU A 10 10.03 11.52 15.33
C LEU A 10 9.80 10.09 15.83
N GLY A 11 8.56 9.61 15.87
CA GLY A 11 8.22 8.23 16.27
C GLY A 11 8.63 7.18 15.23
N CYS A 12 8.64 7.51 13.94
CA CYS A 12 9.04 6.61 12.85
C CYS A 12 10.56 6.51 12.62
N SER A 13 11.36 7.33 13.32
CA SER A 13 12.82 7.37 13.16
C SER A 13 13.57 6.51 14.19
N GLY A 14 12.86 5.86 15.12
CA GLY A 14 13.45 5.01 16.16
C GLY A 14 13.68 3.58 15.67
N CYS A 15 14.93 3.23 15.37
CA CYS A 15 15.39 1.84 15.15
C CYS A 15 14.44 0.97 14.31
N SER A 16 13.99 1.45 13.15
CA SER A 16 13.20 0.63 12.24
C SER A 16 14.09 -0.50 11.69
N HIS A 17 13.73 -1.74 11.98
CA HIS A 17 14.33 -2.91 11.37
C HIS A 17 14.09 -2.81 9.85
N MET A 18 15.15 -2.72 9.05
CA MET A 18 15.07 -2.57 7.59
C MET A 18 15.39 -3.89 6.90
N ALA A 19 14.59 -4.25 5.89
CA ALA A 19 14.86 -5.42 5.07
C ALA A 19 16.04 -5.18 4.12
N ASN A 20 16.85 -6.22 3.91
CA ASN A 20 17.89 -6.26 2.89
C ASN A 20 17.57 -7.32 1.83
N ASP A 21 16.65 -6.97 0.96
CA ASP A 21 16.06 -7.80 -0.09
C ASP A 21 16.42 -7.33 -1.52
N ASN A 22 15.96 -8.05 -2.54
CA ASN A 22 16.21 -7.69 -3.94
C ASN A 22 15.04 -6.93 -4.56
N TRP A 23 15.28 -6.16 -5.63
CA TRP A 23 14.22 -5.45 -6.37
C TRP A 23 13.32 -6.36 -7.20
N THR A 24 13.71 -7.61 -7.40
CA THR A 24 13.03 -8.58 -8.27
C THR A 24 12.89 -9.91 -7.54
N GLY A 25 11.82 -10.65 -7.83
CA GLY A 25 11.59 -11.98 -7.28
C GLY A 25 10.10 -12.29 -7.21
N LYS A 26 9.79 -13.53 -6.80
CA LYS A 26 8.41 -13.98 -6.61
C LYS A 26 7.65 -13.08 -5.63
N ASP A 27 8.28 -12.78 -4.51
CA ASP A 27 7.76 -11.91 -3.45
C ASP A 27 7.32 -10.53 -3.99
N LYS A 28 8.14 -9.90 -4.85
CA LYS A 28 7.80 -8.62 -5.47
C LYS A 28 6.60 -8.69 -6.43
N ALA A 29 6.48 -9.82 -7.14
CA ALA A 29 5.31 -10.06 -7.98
C ALA A 29 4.04 -10.26 -7.13
N GLU A 30 4.15 -10.92 -5.98
CA GLU A 30 3.03 -11.09 -5.04
C GLU A 30 2.56 -9.72 -4.51
N HIS A 31 3.48 -8.84 -4.10
CA HIS A 31 3.18 -7.47 -3.71
C HIS A 31 2.44 -6.69 -4.81
N PHE A 32 2.96 -6.72 -6.04
CA PHE A 32 2.34 -6.06 -7.18
C PHE A 32 0.92 -6.57 -7.45
N ILE A 33 0.74 -7.89 -7.55
CA ILE A 33 -0.56 -8.51 -7.89
C ILE A 33 -1.56 -8.28 -6.76
N ALA A 34 -1.18 -8.55 -5.52
CA ALA A 34 -2.06 -8.39 -4.36
C ALA A 34 -2.53 -6.94 -4.24
N SER A 35 -1.63 -5.97 -4.35
CA SER A 35 -1.98 -4.55 -4.28
C SER A 35 -2.84 -4.10 -5.45
N GLY A 36 -2.61 -4.62 -6.66
CA GLY A 36 -3.51 -4.36 -7.80
C GLY A 36 -4.92 -4.87 -7.57
N LEU A 37 -5.06 -6.11 -7.08
CA LEU A 37 -6.35 -6.71 -6.76
C LEU A 37 -7.07 -5.97 -5.63
N LEU A 38 -6.36 -5.63 -4.55
CA LEU A 38 -6.91 -4.86 -3.42
C LEU A 38 -7.39 -3.48 -3.86
N SER A 39 -6.64 -2.80 -4.74
CA SER A 39 -7.07 -1.51 -5.28
C SER A 39 -8.34 -1.64 -6.10
N ALA A 40 -8.40 -2.59 -7.04
CA ALA A 40 -9.59 -2.78 -7.87
C ALA A 40 -10.81 -3.21 -7.04
N ALA A 41 -10.63 -4.16 -6.12
CA ALA A 41 -11.70 -4.64 -5.25
C ALA A 41 -12.21 -3.55 -4.30
N GLY A 42 -11.31 -2.74 -3.73
CA GLY A 42 -11.70 -1.60 -2.90
C GLY A 42 -12.48 -0.55 -3.70
N SER A 43 -12.07 -0.30 -4.95
CA SER A 43 -12.81 0.59 -5.85
C SER A 43 -14.21 0.06 -6.17
N GLU A 44 -14.33 -1.20 -6.55
CA GLU A 44 -15.64 -1.83 -6.82
C GLU A 44 -16.54 -1.81 -5.58
N TYR A 45 -16.01 -2.19 -4.42
CA TYR A 45 -16.74 -2.15 -3.15
C TYR A 45 -17.30 -0.76 -2.87
N SER A 46 -16.48 0.28 -3.01
CA SER A 46 -16.89 1.65 -2.74
C SER A 46 -17.90 2.20 -3.75
N GLN A 47 -17.83 1.75 -5.02
CA GLN A 47 -18.87 2.07 -6.01
C GLN A 47 -20.22 1.45 -5.64
N HIS A 48 -20.25 0.23 -5.12
CA HIS A 48 -21.47 -0.37 -4.56
C HIS A 48 -22.02 0.39 -3.34
N GLN A 49 -21.20 1.21 -2.67
CA GLN A 49 -21.64 2.15 -1.63
C GLN A 49 -22.10 3.51 -2.20
N HIS A 50 -22.42 3.57 -3.50
CA HIS A 50 -22.89 4.76 -4.21
C HIS A 50 -21.88 5.92 -4.26
N MET A 51 -20.58 5.64 -4.11
CA MET A 51 -19.53 6.64 -4.36
C MET A 51 -19.35 6.87 -5.87
N SER A 52 -19.00 8.11 -6.25
CA SER A 52 -18.71 8.42 -7.66
C SER A 52 -17.47 7.68 -8.14
N ASN A 53 -17.39 7.37 -9.44
CA ASN A 53 -16.28 6.58 -10.01
C ASN A 53 -14.90 7.12 -9.61
N SER A 54 -14.69 8.44 -9.68
CA SER A 54 -13.42 9.07 -9.27
C SER A 54 -13.11 8.85 -7.78
N ARG A 55 -14.13 8.92 -6.92
CA ARG A 55 -13.96 8.74 -5.47
C ARG A 55 -13.74 7.27 -5.13
N SER A 56 -14.41 6.37 -5.84
CA SER A 56 -14.24 4.94 -5.69
C SER A 56 -12.85 4.47 -6.11
N ALA A 57 -12.36 4.97 -7.24
CA ALA A 57 -10.98 4.73 -7.68
C ALA A 57 -9.97 5.16 -6.60
N SER A 58 -10.09 6.40 -6.11
CA SER A 58 -9.20 6.92 -5.06
C SER A 58 -9.32 6.14 -3.74
N PHE A 59 -10.52 5.67 -3.38
CA PHE A 59 -10.70 4.85 -2.19
C PHE A 59 -9.95 3.53 -2.31
N GLY A 60 -10.11 2.80 -3.41
CA GLY A 60 -9.42 1.53 -3.64
C GLY A 60 -7.90 1.69 -3.61
N LEU A 61 -7.36 2.71 -4.28
CA LEU A 61 -5.93 3.02 -4.26
C LEU A 61 -5.42 3.23 -2.83
N LEU A 62 -6.07 4.12 -2.08
CA LEU A 62 -5.65 4.44 -0.70
C LEU A 62 -5.83 3.25 0.24
N PHE A 63 -6.88 2.45 0.05
CA PHE A 63 -7.13 1.22 0.79
C PHE A 63 -5.97 0.23 0.60
N SER A 64 -5.58 -0.05 -0.64
CA SER A 64 -4.45 -0.94 -0.94
C SER A 64 -3.13 -0.42 -0.36
N LEU A 65 -2.81 0.86 -0.57
CA LEU A 65 -1.58 1.47 -0.05
C LEU A 65 -1.52 1.45 1.48
N SER A 66 -2.65 1.64 2.15
CA SER A 66 -2.74 1.59 3.61
C SER A 66 -2.43 0.18 4.14
N LEU A 67 -2.90 -0.86 3.44
CA LEU A 67 -2.59 -2.25 3.81
C LEU A 67 -1.13 -2.60 3.56
N GLY A 68 -0.55 -2.19 2.42
CA GLY A 68 0.89 -2.37 2.14
C GLY A 68 1.76 -1.69 3.19
N ALA A 69 1.49 -0.41 3.50
CA ALA A 69 2.22 0.31 4.55
C ALA A 69 2.04 -0.33 5.94
N ALA A 70 0.84 -0.81 6.27
CA ALA A 70 0.59 -1.50 7.53
C ALA A 70 1.36 -2.84 7.62
N LYS A 71 1.46 -3.59 6.53
CA LYS A 71 2.24 -4.83 6.45
C LYS A 71 3.73 -4.56 6.67
N GLU A 72 4.31 -3.60 5.96
CA GLU A 72 5.73 -3.26 6.13
C GLU A 72 6.04 -2.67 7.52
N ALA A 73 5.11 -1.91 8.10
CA ALA A 73 5.22 -1.44 9.49
C ALA A 73 5.18 -2.61 10.49
N TYR A 74 4.36 -3.62 10.22
CA TYR A 74 4.32 -4.84 11.03
C TYR A 74 5.60 -5.67 10.88
N ASP A 75 6.16 -5.75 9.69
CA ASP A 75 7.43 -6.44 9.42
C ASP A 75 8.64 -5.74 10.06
N SER A 76 8.53 -4.44 10.36
CA SER A 76 9.56 -3.67 11.09
C SER A 76 9.76 -4.08 12.56
N ARG A 77 8.93 -4.98 13.09
CA ARG A 77 9.09 -5.48 14.47
C ARG A 77 10.42 -6.24 14.66
N PRO A 78 10.92 -6.39 15.90
CA PRO A 78 12.20 -7.06 16.16
C PRO A 78 12.31 -8.49 15.60
N SER A 79 11.20 -9.23 15.53
CA SER A 79 11.13 -10.59 14.98
C SER A 79 10.65 -10.68 13.53
N GLY A 80 10.40 -9.55 12.87
CA GLY A 80 9.95 -9.50 11.48
C GLY A 80 11.10 -9.47 10.48
N SER A 81 10.78 -9.37 9.18
CA SER A 81 11.76 -9.24 8.09
C SER A 81 12.38 -7.85 7.97
N GLY A 82 11.82 -6.87 8.67
CA GLY A 82 12.11 -5.46 8.49
C GLY A 82 11.26 -4.84 7.38
N TRP A 83 11.13 -3.51 7.39
CA TRP A 83 10.45 -2.77 6.34
C TRP A 83 11.27 -2.77 5.05
N SER A 84 10.62 -3.11 3.95
CA SER A 84 11.18 -3.05 2.60
C SER A 84 10.54 -1.92 1.81
N TRP A 85 11.36 -0.92 1.48
CA TRP A 85 10.97 0.09 0.49
C TRP A 85 10.74 -0.50 -0.90
N LYS A 86 11.33 -1.67 -1.19
CA LYS A 86 11.20 -2.34 -2.49
C LYS A 86 9.82 -2.97 -2.59
N ASP A 87 9.39 -3.68 -1.55
CA ASP A 87 8.02 -4.20 -1.46
C ASP A 87 6.98 -3.11 -1.51
N PHE A 88 7.13 -2.07 -0.70
CA PHE A 88 6.18 -0.96 -0.72
C PHE A 88 6.14 -0.24 -2.09
N SER A 89 7.26 -0.18 -2.81
CA SER A 89 7.27 0.36 -4.18
C SER A 89 6.49 -0.53 -5.15
N TRP A 90 6.57 -1.85 -5.01
CA TRP A 90 5.78 -2.80 -5.79
C TRP A 90 4.30 -2.76 -5.41
N ASP A 91 3.97 -2.51 -4.14
CA ASP A 91 2.59 -2.23 -3.71
C ASP A 91 2.04 -0.98 -4.39
N VAL A 92 2.83 0.10 -4.44
CA VAL A 92 2.44 1.34 -5.14
C VAL A 92 2.21 1.09 -6.63
N ALA A 93 3.12 0.40 -7.30
CA ALA A 93 2.99 0.08 -8.72
C ALA A 93 1.78 -0.82 -8.98
N GLY A 94 1.55 -1.82 -8.13
CA GLY A 94 0.42 -2.73 -8.20
C GLY A 94 -0.90 -1.99 -8.02
N ALA A 95 -1.04 -1.22 -6.94
CA ALA A 95 -2.24 -0.46 -6.64
C ALA A 95 -2.56 0.58 -7.73
N ALA A 96 -1.56 1.27 -8.27
CA ALA A 96 -1.73 2.19 -9.40
C ALA A 96 -2.22 1.47 -10.67
N THR A 97 -1.73 0.25 -10.91
CA THR A 97 -2.20 -0.60 -12.02
C THR A 97 -3.66 -1.00 -11.81
N GLY A 98 -4.02 -1.49 -10.62
CA GLY A 98 -5.40 -1.83 -10.27
C GLY A 98 -6.37 -0.65 -10.38
N TYR A 99 -5.97 0.51 -9.86
CA TYR A 99 -6.69 1.78 -10.03
C TYR A 99 -6.97 2.09 -11.50
N THR A 100 -5.95 1.94 -12.35
CA THR A 100 -6.03 2.29 -13.77
C THR A 100 -6.92 1.31 -14.53
N LEU A 101 -6.73 0.01 -14.32
CA LEU A 101 -7.54 -1.04 -14.94
C LEU A 101 -9.01 -0.92 -14.56
N TRP A 102 -9.32 -0.72 -13.27
CA TRP A 102 -10.69 -0.48 -12.81
C TRP A 102 -11.28 0.79 -13.43
N ARG A 103 -10.52 1.89 -13.47
CA ARG A 103 -10.97 3.14 -14.12
C ARG A 103 -11.29 3.00 -15.60
N LEU A 104 -10.60 2.10 -16.30
CA LEU A 104 -10.84 1.79 -17.71
C LEU A 104 -12.04 0.85 -17.93
N SER A 105 -12.48 0.11 -16.91
CA SER A 105 -13.62 -0.79 -16.99
C SER A 105 -14.97 -0.15 -16.63
N GLN A 106 -14.96 1.05 -16.05
CA GLN A 106 -16.19 1.79 -15.71
C GLN A 106 -16.72 2.64 -16.86
#